data_AF-A0A3C1FEX4-F1
#
_entry.id   AF-A0A3C1FEX4-F1
#
_cell.length_a   1.000
_cell.length_b   1.000
_cell.length_c   1.000
_cell.angle_alpha   90.00
_cell.angle_beta   90.00
_cell.angle_gamma   90.00
#
_symmetry.space_group_name_H-M   'P 1'
#
loop_
_entity.id
_entity.type
_entity.pdbx_description
1 polymer ?
#
loop_
_entity_poly.entity_id
_entity_poly.type
_entity_poly.pdbx_seq_one_letter_code
_entity_poly.pdbx_strand_id
1 'polypeptide(L)' 'MRALLRNIRLEATLRQVDLAARLGQPQSFVSKYESGERNLDIIELYDICEALGINLTQFIQRWVNSLSSH' A
#
# COMPACT_ATOMS: atom_id res chain seq x y z
N MET A 1 4.15 -4.83 -6.66
CA MET A 1 4.14 -4.06 -5.41
C MET A 1 2.91 -3.16 -5.31
N ARG A 2 2.75 -2.14 -6.16
CA ARG A 2 1.58 -1.23 -6.16
C ARG A 2 0.22 -1.94 -6.20
N ALA A 3 0.08 -2.91 -7.11
CA ALA A 3 -1.14 -3.71 -7.23
C ALA A 3 -1.47 -4.47 -5.93
N LEU A 4 -0.45 -4.97 -5.23
CA LEU A 4 -0.64 -5.68 -3.96
C LEU A 4 -1.09 -4.73 -2.84
N LEU A 5 -0.48 -3.54 -2.73
CA LEU A 5 -0.92 -2.51 -1.76
C LEU A 5 -2.39 -2.12 -2.00
N ARG A 6 -2.76 -1.90 -3.28
CA ARG A 6 -4.14 -1.60 -3.66
C ARG A 6 -5.09 -2.73 -3.27
N ASN A 7 -4.72 -3.99 -3.53
CA ASN A 7 -5.56 -5.14 -3.17
C ASN A 7 -5.76 -5.22 -1.66
N ILE A 8 -4.70 -5.06 -0.87
CA ILE A 8 -4.78 -5.09 0.60
C ILE A 8 -5.66 -3.94 1.11
N ARG A 9 -5.60 -2.75 0.51
CA ARG A 9 -6.51 -1.65 0.85
C ARG A 9 -7.98 -2.02 0.58
N LEU A 10 -8.26 -2.68 -0.54
CA LEU A 10 -9.60 -3.11 -0.89
C LEU A 10 -10.09 -4.24 0.03
N GLU A 11 -9.22 -5.19 0.40
CA GLU A 11 -9.51 -6.23 1.40
C GLU A 11 -9.84 -5.62 2.77
N ALA A 12 -9.14 -4.54 3.15
CA ALA A 12 -9.45 -3.75 4.34
C ALA A 12 -10.74 -2.89 4.20
N THR A 13 -11.44 -2.96 3.07
CA THR A 13 -12.66 -2.19 2.76
C THR A 13 -12.46 -0.68 2.87
N LEU A 14 -11.25 -0.20 2.59
CA LEU A 14 -10.91 1.23 2.66
C LEU A 14 -10.99 1.86 1.27
N ARG A 15 -11.61 3.03 1.15
CA ARG A 15 -11.42 3.90 -0.02
C ARG A 15 -10.07 4.60 0.08
N GLN A 16 -9.61 5.19 -1.02
CA GLN A 16 -8.35 5.94 -1.03
C GLN A 16 -8.37 7.10 -0.01
N VAL A 17 -9.51 7.80 0.13
CA VAL A 17 -9.70 8.86 1.14
C VAL A 17 -9.56 8.35 2.57
N ASP A 18 -10.00 7.12 2.85
CA ASP A 18 -9.99 6.56 4.19
C ASP A 18 -8.56 6.18 4.60
N LEU A 19 -7.78 5.60 3.67
CA LEU A 19 -6.37 5.32 3.90
C LEU A 19 -5.53 6.60 4.02
N ALA A 20 -5.81 7.61 3.17
CA ALA A 20 -5.13 8.91 3.28
C ALA A 20 -5.36 9.56 4.64
N ALA A 21 -6.59 9.50 5.16
CA ALA A 21 -6.92 10.01 6.49
C ALA A 21 -6.13 9.29 7.59
N ARG A 22 -5.97 7.97 7.51
CA ARG A 22 -5.13 7.19 8.46
C ARG A 22 -3.66 7.59 8.41
N LEU A 23 -3.16 7.95 7.24
CA LEU A 23 -1.77 8.36 7.02
C LEU A 23 -1.51 9.84 7.31
N GLY A 24 -2.55 10.64 7.60
CA GLY A 24 -2.42 12.09 7.70
C GLY A 24 -2.00 12.75 6.37
N GLN A 25 -2.33 12.13 5.24
CA GLN A 25 -1.93 12.55 3.89
C GLN A 25 -3.14 12.96 3.04
N PRO A 26 -2.96 13.79 2.00
CA PRO A 26 -4.00 14.04 1.00
C PRO A 26 -4.38 12.75 0.25
N GLN A 27 -5.64 12.60 -0.18
CA GLN A 27 -6.05 11.44 -1.00
C GLN A 27 -5.21 11.29 -2.28
N SER A 28 -4.72 12.40 -2.84
CA SER A 28 -3.84 12.38 -4.01
C SER A 28 -2.52 11.66 -3.76
N PHE A 29 -2.02 11.59 -2.52
CA PHE A 29 -0.88 10.75 -2.16
C PHE A 29 -1.16 9.28 -2.47
N VAL A 30 -2.32 8.77 -2.02
CA VAL A 30 -2.76 7.39 -2.26
C VAL A 30 -2.99 7.14 -3.75
N SER A 31 -3.69 8.06 -4.42
CA SER A 31 -3.94 7.94 -5.85
C SER A 31 -2.65 7.82 -6.66
N LYS A 32 -1.66 8.69 -6.39
CA LYS A 32 -0.41 8.77 -7.17
C LYS A 32 0.46 7.53 -7.02
N TYR A 33 0.56 6.95 -5.82
CA TYR A 33 1.35 5.72 -5.67
C TYR A 33 0.61 4.50 -6.23
N GLU A 34 -0.72 4.47 -6.18
CA GLU A 34 -1.50 3.37 -6.75
C GLU A 34 -1.49 3.40 -8.29
N SER A 35 -1.48 4.58 -8.91
CA SER A 35 -1.35 4.74 -10.37
C SER A 35 0.09 4.55 -10.87
N GLY A 36 1.08 4.71 -9.98
CA GLY A 36 2.50 4.64 -10.34
C GLY A 36 3.08 5.97 -10.81
N GLU A 37 2.33 7.07 -10.72
CA GLU A 37 2.83 8.44 -10.92
C GLU A 37 3.86 8.84 -9.87
N ARG A 38 3.85 8.17 -8.71
CA ARG A 38 4.80 8.38 -7.62
C ARG A 38 5.36 7.05 -7.12
N ASN A 39 6.67 6.98 -6.96
CA ASN A 39 7.34 5.87 -6.27
C ASN A 39 7.30 6.09 -4.76
N LEU A 40 7.16 4.99 -4.00
CA LEU A 40 7.25 5.00 -2.54
C LEU A 40 8.67 4.66 -2.12
N ASP A 41 9.17 5.34 -1.10
CA ASP A 41 10.33 4.85 -0.36
C ASP A 41 9.94 3.79 0.70
N ILE A 42 10.94 3.24 1.39
CA ILE A 42 10.73 2.15 2.35
C ILE A 42 10.01 2.61 3.63
N ILE A 43 10.17 3.86 4.04
CA ILE A 43 9.51 4.43 5.22
C ILE A 43 8.03 4.66 4.90
N GLU A 44 7.74 5.21 3.73
CA GLU A 44 6.35 5.38 3.28
C GLU A 44 5.65 4.03 3.10
N LEU A 45 6.36 3.02 2.59
CA LEU A 45 5.84 1.67 2.51
C LEU A 45 5.51 1.10 3.89
N TYR A 46 6.40 1.31 4.87
CA TYR A 46 6.17 0.90 6.26
C TYR A 46 4.91 1.54 6.83
N ASP A 47 4.77 2.87 6.71
CA ASP A 47 3.61 3.60 7.22
C ASP A 47 2.30 3.14 6.58
N ILE A 48 2.32 2.87 5.26
CA ILE A 48 1.16 2.33 4.55
C ILE A 48 0.81 0.93 5.06
N CYS A 49 1.78 0.06 5.29
CA CYS A 49 1.53 -1.28 5.84
C CYS A 49 0.87 -1.20 7.21
N GLU A 50 1.41 -0.38 8.12
CA GLU A 50 0.84 -0.17 9.45
C GLU A 50 -0.59 0.39 9.38
N ALA A 51 -0.84 1.39 8.52
CA ALA A 51 -2.17 1.97 8.33
C ALA A 51 -3.20 0.97 7.74
N LEU A 52 -2.71 -0.03 7.00
CA LEU A 52 -3.49 -1.15 6.46
C LEU A 52 -3.63 -2.33 7.44
N GLY A 53 -2.97 -2.28 8.60
CA GLY A 53 -3.03 -3.33 9.61
C GLY A 53 -2.23 -4.59 9.24
N ILE A 54 -1.20 -4.45 8.40
CA ILE A 54 -0.29 -5.55 8.05
C ILE A 54 1.14 -5.18 8.39
N ASN A 55 1.96 -6.16 8.74
CA ASN A 55 3.38 -5.90 8.95
C ASN A 55 4.13 -5.78 7.61
N LEU A 56 5.11 -4.89 7.53
CA LEU A 56 5.97 -4.73 6.35
C LEU A 56 6.63 -6.05 5.89
N THR A 57 7.09 -6.89 6.82
CA THR A 57 7.73 -8.17 6.46
C THR A 57 6.71 -9.14 5.83
N GLN A 58 5.47 -9.16 6.32
CA GLN A 58 4.38 -9.93 5.72
C GLN A 58 4.06 -9.41 4.32
N PHE A 59 4.03 -8.09 4.13
CA PHE A 59 3.86 -7.48 2.81
C PHE A 59 4.95 -7.92 1.83
N ILE A 60 6.22 -7.81 2.23
CA ILE A 60 7.37 -8.19 1.40
C ILE A 60 7.29 -9.67 1.04
N GLN A 61 6.99 -10.55 2.00
CA GLN A 61 6.86 -11.98 1.73
C GLN A 61 5.75 -12.26 0.70
N ARG A 62 4.57 -11.67 0.87
CA ARG A 62 3.47 -11.80 -0.11
C ARG A 62 3.88 -11.27 -1.48
N TRP A 63 4.60 -10.15 -1.52
CA TRP A 63 5.04 -9.55 -2.75
C TRP A 63 6.07 -10.43 -3.47
N VAL A 64 7.09 -10.94 -2.78
CA VAL A 64 8.09 -11.86 -3.35
C VAL A 64 7.42 -13.12 -3.89
N ASN A 65 6.50 -13.72 -3.13
CA ASN A 65 5.76 -14.91 -3.58
C ASN A 65 4.95 -14.64 -4.87
N SER A 66 4.40 -13.42 -5.01
CA SER A 66 3.68 -13.03 -6.23
C SER A 66 4.58 -12.86 -7.46
N LEU A 67 5.88 -12.62 -7.26
CA LEU A 67 6.86 -12.55 -8.35
C LEU A 67 7.31 -13.95 -8.80
N SER A 68 7.40 -14.91 -7.88
CA SER A 68 7.84 -16.29 -8.15
C SER A 68 6.81 -17.13 -8.90
N SER A 69 5.60 -16.61 -9.09
CA SER A 69 4.53 -17.25 -9.86
C SER A 69 4.57 -16.89 -11.35
N HIS A 70 5.69 -16.33 -11.83
CA HIS A 70 5.98 -16.01 -13.24
C HIS A 70 7.36 -16.57 -13.61
#